data_AF-A0A9P0ZH91-F1
#
_entry.id   AF-A0A9P0ZH91-F1
#
_cell.length_a   1.000
_cell.length_b   1.000
_cell.length_c   1.000
_cell.angle_alpha   90.00
_cell.angle_beta   90.00
_cell.angle_gamma   90.00
#
_symmetry.space_group_name_H-M   'P 1'
#
loop_
_entity.id
_entity.type
_entity.pdbx_description
1 polymer ?
#
loop_
_entity_poly.entity_id
_entity_poly.type
_entity_poly.pdbx_seq_one_letter_code
_entity_poly.pdbx_strand_id
1 'polypeptide(L)'
;MLVIDKENDRALLSRKSRFVPRMWSCLAGFMEPGENLEEAVRRETLEETGIEVGEVVYHSSQPWPVGPSSMPCQLMVGFFAYAKSFDIEVDKEELEDAQWHSREDVKKALTYAEYYKSQKTNAAKVDQMCKGVENEQQSLSVSYNVESGELTPMFVPGPYAIAHHLISSWANNKVGSGNEMQPNQQQTASLPKL
;
A
#
# COMPACT_ATOMS: atom_id res chain seq x y z
N MET A 1 -0.14 -0.86 -7.23
CA MET A 1 0.32 0.51 -7.54
C MET A 1 -0.30 1.51 -6.59
N LEU A 2 0.46 2.51 -6.16
CA LEU A 2 -0.08 3.69 -5.48
C LEU A 2 -0.24 4.81 -6.51
N VAL A 3 -1.48 5.19 -6.79
CA VAL A 3 -1.79 6.26 -7.74
C VAL A 3 -1.78 7.60 -7.00
N ILE A 4 -1.05 8.56 -7.53
CA ILE A 4 -0.77 9.85 -6.88
C ILE A 4 -1.30 10.98 -7.76
N ASP A 5 -2.09 11.85 -7.13
CA ASP A 5 -2.40 13.18 -7.65
C ASP A 5 -1.37 14.16 -7.07
N LYS A 6 -0.42 14.57 -7.93
CA LYS A 6 0.68 15.47 -7.53
C LYS A 6 0.18 16.87 -7.15
N GLU A 7 -0.90 17.34 -7.78
CA GLU A 7 -1.37 18.73 -7.64
C GLU A 7 -2.14 18.93 -6.34
N ASN A 8 -2.97 17.95 -5.98
CA ASN A 8 -3.82 18.01 -4.78
C ASN A 8 -3.22 17.26 -3.58
N ASP A 9 -1.97 16.79 -3.69
CA ASP A 9 -1.22 16.06 -2.66
C ASP A 9 -2.01 14.91 -1.99
N ARG A 10 -2.61 14.07 -2.83
CA ARG A 10 -3.48 12.96 -2.42
C ARG A 10 -3.15 11.68 -3.18
N ALA A 11 -3.50 10.56 -2.59
CA ALA A 11 -3.31 9.24 -3.17
C ALA A 11 -4.63 8.49 -3.26
N LEU A 12 -4.80 7.72 -4.33
CA LEU A 12 -5.95 6.83 -4.51
C LEU A 12 -5.73 5.56 -3.71
N LEU A 13 -6.68 5.24 -2.84
CA LEU A 13 -6.73 3.96 -2.14
C LEU A 13 -8.07 3.30 -2.42
N SER A 14 -8.09 1.97 -2.41
CA SER A 14 -9.29 1.17 -2.62
C SER A 14 -9.54 0.18 -1.49
N ARG A 15 -10.77 -0.33 -1.46
CA ARG A 15 -11.22 -1.40 -0.58
C ARG A 15 -11.79 -2.54 -1.42
N LYS A 16 -11.44 -3.78 -1.07
CA LYS A 16 -12.11 -4.98 -1.60
C LYS A 16 -12.99 -5.59 -0.50
N SER A 17 -14.19 -6.04 -0.85
CA SER A 17 -15.18 -6.60 0.09
C SER A 17 -14.65 -7.81 0.88
N ARG A 18 -13.67 -8.54 0.33
CA ARG A 18 -13.06 -9.72 0.95
C ARG A 18 -12.05 -9.41 2.07
N PHE A 19 -11.64 -8.15 2.23
CA PHE A 19 -10.65 -7.76 3.24
C PHE A 19 -11.29 -7.36 4.57
N VAL A 20 -10.44 -7.16 5.59
CA VAL A 20 -10.85 -6.63 6.89
C VAL A 20 -11.65 -5.34 6.68
N PRO A 21 -12.86 -5.21 7.25
CA PRO A 21 -13.67 -4.01 7.10
C PRO A 21 -12.87 -2.74 7.38
N ARG A 22 -12.99 -1.73 6.50
CA ARG A 22 -12.28 -0.44 6.56
C ARG A 22 -10.78 -0.48 6.26
N MET A 23 -10.25 -1.58 5.70
CA MET A 23 -8.88 -1.60 5.18
C MET A 23 -8.80 -0.97 3.79
N TRP A 24 -8.06 0.14 3.68
CA TRP A 24 -7.75 0.85 2.45
C TRP A 24 -6.33 0.52 2.01
N SER A 25 -6.15 0.14 0.75
CA SER A 25 -4.87 -0.30 0.20
C SER A 25 -4.63 0.26 -1.19
N CYS A 26 -3.41 0.08 -1.70
CA CYS A 26 -3.08 0.27 -3.10
C CYS A 26 -3.91 -0.65 -4.00
N LEU A 27 -4.17 -0.21 -5.24
CA LEU A 27 -4.68 -1.04 -6.33
C LEU A 27 -3.68 -2.15 -6.67
N ALA A 28 -4.17 -3.28 -7.16
CA ALA A 28 -3.33 -4.39 -7.60
C ALA A 28 -4.13 -5.38 -8.45
N GLY A 29 -3.53 -5.78 -9.57
CA GLY A 29 -3.99 -6.88 -10.39
C GLY A 29 -2.85 -7.60 -11.10
N PHE A 30 -3.23 -8.54 -11.95
CA PHE A 30 -2.27 -9.41 -12.64
C PHE A 30 -1.83 -8.76 -13.95
N MET A 31 -0.60 -9.06 -14.36
CA MET A 31 -0.13 -8.71 -15.70
C MET A 31 -0.70 -9.72 -16.71
N GLU A 32 -1.15 -9.22 -17.86
CA GLU A 32 -1.64 -10.06 -18.95
C GLU A 32 -0.54 -10.45 -19.94
N PRO A 33 -0.73 -11.52 -20.74
CA PRO A 33 0.25 -11.92 -21.75
C PRO A 33 0.49 -10.82 -22.79
N GLY A 34 1.75 -10.42 -22.93
CA GLY A 34 2.16 -9.40 -23.90
C GLY A 34 2.25 -7.98 -23.33
N GLU A 35 1.80 -7.76 -22.09
CA GLU A 35 1.98 -6.49 -21.39
C GLU A 35 3.37 -6.37 -20.79
N ASN A 36 3.92 -5.15 -20.78
CA ASN A 36 4.92 -4.78 -19.79
C ASN A 36 4.26 -4.38 -18.45
N LEU A 37 5.08 -4.20 -17.41
CA LEU A 37 4.58 -3.91 -16.07
C LEU A 37 3.85 -2.55 -16.01
N GLU A 38 4.34 -1.56 -16.75
CA GLU A 38 3.76 -0.23 -16.80
C GLU A 38 2.42 -0.20 -17.57
N GLU A 39 2.25 -1.06 -18.56
CA GLU A 39 0.97 -1.29 -19.27
C GLU A 39 -0.05 -1.92 -18.33
N ALA A 40 0.31 -2.99 -17.62
CA ALA A 40 -0.56 -3.62 -16.63
C ALA A 40 -1.00 -2.62 -15.54
N VAL A 41 -0.08 -1.78 -15.04
CA VAL A 41 -0.42 -0.71 -14.08
C VAL A 41 -1.46 0.26 -14.65
N ARG A 42 -1.34 0.66 -15.92
CA ARG A 42 -2.29 1.58 -16.57
C ARG A 42 -3.65 0.93 -16.78
N ARG A 43 -3.67 -0.29 -17.33
CA ARG A 43 -4.89 -1.06 -17.58
C ARG A 43 -5.65 -1.30 -16.28
N GLU A 44 -5.01 -1.90 -15.29
CA GLU A 44 -5.65 -2.21 -14.01
C GLU A 44 -6.16 -0.97 -13.28
N THR A 45 -5.43 0.15 -13.34
CA THR A 45 -5.91 1.40 -12.73
C THR A 45 -7.18 1.91 -13.43
N LEU A 46 -7.21 1.84 -14.76
CA LEU A 46 -8.35 2.27 -15.55
C LEU A 46 -9.56 1.35 -15.33
N GLU A 47 -9.36 0.04 -15.34
CA GLU A 47 -10.41 -0.96 -15.14
C GLU A 47 -11.04 -0.87 -13.75
N GLU A 48 -10.22 -0.84 -12.69
CA GLU A 48 -10.75 -0.85 -11.32
C GLU A 48 -11.36 0.50 -10.90
N THR A 49 -10.89 1.62 -11.46
CA THR A 49 -11.21 2.97 -10.92
C THR A 49 -11.57 4.06 -11.93
N GLY A 50 -11.47 3.80 -13.24
CA GLY A 50 -11.66 4.81 -14.28
C GLY A 50 -10.55 5.86 -14.38
N ILE A 51 -9.50 5.77 -13.55
CA ILE A 51 -8.43 6.76 -13.51
C ILE A 51 -7.36 6.46 -14.56
N GLU A 52 -7.10 7.44 -15.43
CA GLU A 52 -5.99 7.39 -16.36
C GLU A 52 -4.69 7.79 -15.65
N VAL A 53 -3.63 7.01 -15.87
CA VAL A 53 -2.29 7.32 -15.32
C VAL A 53 -1.25 7.48 -16.41
N GLY A 54 -0.36 8.46 -16.20
CA GLY A 54 0.72 8.80 -17.11
C GLY A 54 2.00 8.06 -16.79
N GLU A 55 2.90 8.76 -16.11
CA GLU A 55 4.19 8.24 -15.66
C GLU A 55 3.98 7.13 -14.61
N VAL A 56 4.71 6.03 -14.77
CA VAL A 56 4.70 4.86 -13.87
C VAL A 56 6.15 4.59 -13.48
N VAL A 57 6.45 4.61 -12.19
CA VAL A 57 7.80 4.54 -11.63
C VAL A 57 7.89 3.34 -10.71
N TYR A 58 8.81 2.42 -11.03
CA TYR A 58 9.10 1.27 -10.18
C TYR A 58 9.61 1.74 -8.81
N HIS A 59 9.11 1.09 -7.75
CA HIS A 59 9.55 1.34 -6.38
C HIS A 59 10.29 0.14 -5.79
N SER A 60 9.65 -1.03 -5.76
CA SER A 60 10.21 -2.23 -5.14
C SER A 60 9.48 -3.49 -5.60
N SER A 61 10.00 -4.67 -5.27
CA SER A 61 9.31 -5.95 -5.46
C SER A 61 9.30 -6.76 -4.17
N GLN A 62 8.28 -7.59 -3.99
CA GLN A 62 8.12 -8.44 -2.82
C GLN A 62 7.56 -9.81 -3.22
N PRO A 63 8.24 -10.92 -2.88
CA PRO A 63 7.64 -12.24 -2.94
C PRO A 63 6.43 -12.31 -2.01
N TRP A 64 5.31 -12.81 -2.50
CA TRP A 64 4.04 -12.87 -1.77
C TRP A 64 3.51 -14.31 -1.74
N PRO A 65 3.94 -15.11 -0.74
CA PRO A 65 3.61 -16.52 -0.64
C PRO A 65 2.22 -16.78 -0.03
N VAL A 66 1.47 -15.74 0.31
CA VAL A 66 0.16 -15.83 1.00
C VAL A 66 -1.03 -15.82 0.03
N GLY A 67 -0.79 -16.06 -1.27
CA GLY A 67 -1.84 -16.21 -2.27
C GLY A 67 -2.71 -17.45 -2.07
N PRO A 68 -3.79 -17.60 -2.85
CA PRO A 68 -4.61 -18.82 -2.84
C PRO A 68 -3.74 -20.06 -3.03
N SER A 69 -4.09 -21.17 -2.38
CA SER A 69 -3.32 -22.43 -2.51
C SER A 69 -3.20 -22.93 -3.96
N SER A 70 -4.10 -22.51 -4.85
CA SER A 70 -4.06 -22.78 -6.29
C SER A 70 -3.01 -21.99 -7.07
N MET A 71 -2.41 -20.95 -6.47
CA MET A 71 -1.42 -20.08 -7.12
C MET A 71 -0.21 -19.89 -6.19
N PRO A 72 0.67 -20.90 -6.09
CA PRO A 72 1.86 -20.80 -5.26
C PRO A 72 2.82 -19.74 -5.83
N CYS A 73 3.34 -18.88 -4.95
CA CYS A 73 4.42 -17.93 -5.21
C CYS A 73 4.07 -16.77 -6.18
N GLN A 74 3.34 -15.77 -5.68
CA GLN A 74 3.13 -14.51 -6.42
C GLN A 74 4.34 -13.58 -6.23
N LEU A 75 4.67 -12.79 -7.25
CA LEU A 75 5.62 -11.69 -7.13
C LEU A 75 4.86 -10.37 -7.22
N MET A 76 4.85 -9.61 -6.13
CA MET A 76 4.29 -8.26 -6.13
C MET A 76 5.34 -7.30 -6.63
N VAL A 77 4.96 -6.44 -7.57
CA VAL A 77 5.81 -5.37 -8.08
C VAL A 77 5.12 -4.04 -7.77
N GLY A 78 5.78 -3.22 -6.95
CA GLY A 78 5.28 -1.96 -6.44
C GLY A 78 5.67 -0.81 -7.35
N PHE A 79 4.68 0.02 -7.70
CA PHE A 79 4.83 1.19 -8.53
C PHE A 79 4.18 2.41 -7.91
N PHE A 80 4.77 3.58 -8.15
CA PHE A 80 4.08 4.86 -8.12
C PHE A 80 3.54 5.15 -9.52
N ALA A 81 2.26 5.51 -9.61
CA ALA A 81 1.64 5.93 -10.86
C ALA A 81 1.06 7.33 -10.68
N TYR A 82 1.17 8.18 -11.70
CA TYR A 82 0.73 9.57 -11.59
C TYR A 82 -0.53 9.81 -12.42
N ALA A 83 -1.58 10.28 -11.74
CA ALA A 83 -2.89 10.46 -12.32
C ALA A 83 -2.93 11.59 -13.36
N LYS A 84 -3.73 11.38 -14.40
CA LYS A 84 -4.07 12.35 -15.45
C LYS A 84 -5.55 12.74 -15.41
N SER A 85 -6.40 11.88 -14.87
CA SER A 85 -7.81 12.14 -14.58
C SER A 85 -8.08 11.96 -13.08
N PHE A 86 -9.22 12.47 -12.60
CA PHE A 86 -9.54 12.50 -11.17
C PHE A 86 -10.95 12.03 -10.82
N ASP A 87 -11.83 11.90 -11.81
CA ASP A 87 -13.19 11.37 -11.63
C ASP A 87 -13.12 9.85 -11.50
N ILE A 88 -13.53 9.35 -10.34
CA ILE A 88 -13.46 7.92 -10.01
C ILE A 88 -14.75 7.24 -10.48
N GLU A 89 -14.60 6.18 -11.26
CA GLU A 89 -15.66 5.24 -11.61
C GLU A 89 -15.24 3.85 -11.16
N VAL A 90 -15.78 3.39 -10.02
CA VAL A 90 -15.36 2.14 -9.40
C VAL A 90 -16.05 0.95 -10.05
N ASP A 91 -15.27 -0.03 -10.52
CA ASP A 91 -15.82 -1.35 -10.84
C ASP A 91 -16.23 -2.08 -9.55
N LYS A 92 -17.55 -2.27 -9.39
CA LYS A 92 -18.15 -2.90 -8.21
C LYS A 92 -18.06 -4.42 -8.21
N GLU A 93 -17.67 -5.05 -9.32
CA GLU A 93 -17.39 -6.49 -9.34
C GLU A 93 -16.06 -6.81 -8.62
N GLU A 94 -15.09 -5.89 -8.72
CA GLU A 94 -13.74 -6.04 -8.18
C GLU A 94 -13.54 -5.32 -6.84
N LEU A 95 -14.00 -4.07 -6.76
CA LEU A 95 -13.78 -3.18 -5.63
C LEU A 95 -15.09 -2.84 -4.92
N GLU A 96 -15.03 -2.78 -3.59
CA GLU A 96 -16.12 -2.20 -2.82
C GLU A 96 -16.16 -0.68 -2.99
N ASP A 97 -14.99 -0.04 -2.96
CA ASP A 97 -14.86 1.42 -3.02
C ASP A 97 -13.44 1.86 -3.40
N ALA A 98 -13.31 3.08 -3.95
CA ALA A 98 -12.03 3.74 -4.20
C ALA A 98 -12.17 5.25 -3.98
N GLN A 99 -11.22 5.85 -3.26
CA GLN A 99 -11.28 7.26 -2.88
C GLN A 99 -9.90 7.90 -2.88
N TRP A 100 -9.89 9.20 -3.21
CA TRP A 100 -8.72 10.04 -3.00
C TRP A 100 -8.57 10.40 -1.53
N HIS A 101 -7.40 10.15 -0.96
CA HIS A 101 -7.08 10.49 0.41
C HIS A 101 -5.91 11.45 0.49
N SER A 102 -6.06 12.52 1.28
CA SER A 102 -5.00 13.49 1.50
C SER A 102 -3.78 12.83 2.14
N ARG A 103 -2.59 13.36 1.86
CA ARG A 103 -1.36 12.92 2.54
C ARG A 103 -1.47 13.00 4.05
N GLU A 104 -2.16 14.02 4.56
CA GLU A 104 -2.37 14.21 6.01
C GLU A 104 -3.18 13.05 6.61
N ASP A 105 -4.30 12.68 5.99
CA ASP A 105 -5.14 11.59 6.48
C ASP A 105 -4.41 10.24 6.42
N VAL A 106 -3.64 10.01 5.36
CA VAL A 106 -2.81 8.81 5.24
C VAL A 106 -1.73 8.76 6.32
N LYS A 107 -1.08 9.88 6.67
CA LYS A 107 -0.14 9.95 7.79
C LYS A 107 -0.79 9.66 9.14
N LYS A 108 -2.00 10.19 9.38
CA LYS A 108 -2.78 9.88 10.58
C LYS A 108 -3.07 8.38 10.66
N ALA A 109 -3.47 7.76 9.55
CA ALA A 109 -3.74 6.33 9.48
C ALA A 109 -2.49 5.47 9.75
N LEU A 110 -1.32 5.85 9.21
CA LEU A 110 -0.05 5.18 9.47
C LEU A 110 0.35 5.25 10.95
N THR A 111 0.24 6.43 11.55
CA THR A 111 0.56 6.65 12.97
C THR A 111 -0.37 5.84 13.87
N TYR A 112 -1.65 5.77 13.53
CA TYR A 112 -2.62 4.96 14.28
C TYR A 112 -2.31 3.46 14.22
N ALA A 113 -1.91 2.95 13.04
CA ALA A 113 -1.53 1.54 12.89
C ALA A 113 -0.31 1.18 13.78
N GLU A 114 0.66 2.09 13.88
CA GLU A 114 1.82 1.94 14.77
C GLU A 114 1.41 1.99 16.25
N TYR A 115 0.56 2.94 16.62
CA TYR A 115 0.05 3.09 17.98
C TYR A 115 -0.75 1.86 18.43
N TYR A 116 -1.70 1.38 17.62
CA TYR A 116 -2.51 0.19 17.92
C TYR A 116 -1.63 -1.05 18.10
N LYS A 117 -0.62 -1.23 17.23
CA LYS A 117 0.33 -2.33 17.36
C LYS A 117 1.16 -2.23 18.65
N SER A 118 1.62 -1.03 19.02
CA SER A 118 2.31 -0.77 20.28
C SER A 118 1.44 -1.15 21.48
N GLN A 119 0.17 -0.70 21.50
CA GLN A 119 -0.76 -1.01 22.57
C GLN A 119 -1.09 -2.50 22.67
N LYS A 120 -1.33 -3.19 21.54
CA LYS A 120 -1.59 -4.64 21.54
C LYS A 120 -0.38 -5.44 22.02
N THR A 121 0.83 -5.02 21.64
CA THR A 121 2.07 -5.65 22.09
C THR A 121 2.29 -5.42 23.59
N ASN A 122 1.97 -4.23 24.08
CA ASN A 122 2.04 -3.91 25.50
C ASN A 122 0.98 -4.67 26.30
N ALA A 123 -0.26 -4.74 25.82
CA ALA A 123 -1.33 -5.52 26.44
C ALA A 123 -0.99 -7.02 26.46
N ALA A 124 -0.43 -7.59 25.39
CA ALA A 124 0.02 -8.97 25.35
C ALA A 124 1.21 -9.22 26.31
N LYS A 125 2.16 -8.28 26.41
CA LYS A 125 3.26 -8.34 27.39
C LYS A 125 2.74 -8.24 28.82
N VAL A 126 1.75 -7.39 29.08
CA VAL A 126 1.10 -7.24 30.39
C VAL A 126 0.33 -8.51 30.74
N ASP A 127 -0.44 -9.10 29.81
CA ASP A 127 -1.13 -10.37 30.02
C ASP A 127 -0.15 -11.51 30.31
N GLN A 128 0.98 -11.56 29.60
CA GLN A 128 2.06 -12.52 29.85
C GLN A 128 2.75 -12.30 31.20
N MET A 129 2.90 -11.04 31.65
CA MET A 129 3.40 -10.70 32.98
C MET A 129 2.40 -11.09 34.08
N CYS A 130 1.10 -10.96 33.83
CA CYS A 130 0.04 -11.25 34.79
C CYS A 130 -0.29 -12.75 34.90
N LYS A 131 -0.12 -13.53 33.82
CA LYS A 131 -0.51 -14.95 33.80
C LYS A 131 0.53 -15.91 34.36
N GLY A 132 1.81 -15.54 34.39
CA GLY A 132 2.86 -16.56 34.56
C GLY A 132 2.82 -17.56 33.38
N VAL A 133 3.87 -18.35 33.21
CA VAL A 133 3.99 -19.23 32.03
C VAL A 133 3.02 -20.41 32.13
N GLU A 134 1.77 -20.26 31.66
CA GLU A 134 0.92 -21.39 31.24
C GLU A 134 0.01 -21.04 30.05
N ASN A 135 -0.11 -22.00 29.12
CA ASN A 135 -0.88 -21.95 27.87
C ASN A 135 -2.40 -21.92 28.12
N GLU A 136 -3.15 -21.15 27.34
CA GLU A 136 -4.16 -21.65 26.40
C GLU A 136 -5.02 -20.53 25.78
N GLN A 137 -5.68 -20.92 24.70
CA GLN A 137 -6.36 -20.16 23.66
C GLN A 137 -7.50 -19.29 24.19
N GLN A 138 -7.61 -18.03 23.74
CA GLN A 138 -8.92 -17.36 23.76
C GLN A 138 -9.12 -16.28 22.69
N SER A 139 -10.07 -16.63 21.81
CA SER A 139 -11.07 -15.83 21.08
C SER A 139 -10.78 -14.38 20.70
N LEU A 140 -10.90 -14.14 19.39
CA LEU A 140 -11.09 -12.86 18.71
C LEU A 140 -12.22 -12.04 19.35
N SER A 141 -11.88 -10.99 20.11
CA SER A 141 -12.80 -9.92 20.44
C SER A 141 -12.50 -8.68 19.60
N VAL A 142 -13.48 -8.29 18.79
CA VAL A 142 -13.62 -6.96 18.20
C VAL A 142 -13.54 -5.94 19.34
N SER A 143 -12.74 -4.89 19.21
CA SER A 143 -12.74 -3.82 20.23
C SER A 143 -12.48 -2.45 19.63
N TYR A 144 -13.50 -1.61 19.84
CA TYR A 144 -13.53 -0.16 19.74
C TYR A 144 -12.44 0.49 20.60
N ASN A 145 -12.03 1.70 20.21
CA ASN A 145 -11.09 2.53 20.98
C ASN A 145 -11.86 3.54 21.85
N VAL A 146 -11.50 3.64 23.14
CA VAL A 146 -12.29 4.33 24.20
C VAL A 146 -11.80 5.75 24.53
N GLU A 147 -10.81 6.32 23.81
CA GLU A 147 -10.23 7.62 24.23
C GLU A 147 -10.48 8.83 23.31
N SER A 148 -11.15 8.68 22.16
CA SER A 148 -11.44 9.83 21.27
C SER A 148 -12.91 10.00 20.87
N GLY A 149 -13.77 9.01 21.06
CA GLY A 149 -15.17 9.07 20.57
C GLY A 149 -15.32 9.08 19.03
N GLU A 150 -14.23 9.23 18.27
CA GLU A 150 -14.21 9.17 16.81
C GLU A 150 -13.52 7.90 16.31
N LEU A 151 -14.23 7.16 15.47
CA LEU A 151 -13.72 6.00 14.74
C LEU A 151 -12.62 6.47 13.78
N THR A 152 -11.44 5.85 13.84
CA THR A 152 -10.43 6.06 12.80
C THR A 152 -11.00 5.63 11.44
N PRO A 153 -11.13 6.54 10.47
CA PRO A 153 -11.87 6.28 9.24
C PRO A 153 -11.14 5.34 8.27
N MET A 154 -9.83 5.13 8.47
CA MET A 154 -8.96 4.39 7.57
C MET A 154 -8.00 3.47 8.33
N PHE A 155 -7.92 2.22 7.89
CA PHE A 155 -6.86 1.29 8.26
C PHE A 155 -6.01 0.97 7.03
N VAL A 156 -4.69 0.99 7.14
CA VAL A 156 -3.76 0.64 6.05
C VAL A 156 -3.08 -0.71 6.31
N PRO A 157 -2.57 -1.41 5.28
CA PRO A 157 -1.86 -2.67 5.46
C PRO A 157 -0.70 -2.56 6.46
N GLY A 158 -0.39 -3.66 7.13
CA GLY A 158 0.71 -3.73 8.11
C GLY A 158 2.09 -3.53 7.49
N PRO A 159 3.12 -3.28 8.32
CA PRO A 159 4.43 -2.78 7.88
C PRO A 159 5.27 -3.73 7.03
N TYR A 160 4.82 -4.97 6.84
CA TYR A 160 5.48 -5.96 5.99
C TYR A 160 4.82 -6.09 4.62
N ALA A 161 3.67 -5.45 4.38
CA ALA A 161 3.03 -5.47 3.07
C ALA A 161 3.69 -4.45 2.14
N ILE A 162 3.93 -4.82 0.89
CA ILE A 162 4.45 -3.89 -0.13
C ILE A 162 3.59 -2.63 -0.27
N ALA A 163 2.26 -2.75 -0.12
CA ALA A 163 1.35 -1.62 -0.10
C ALA A 163 1.68 -0.64 1.03
N HIS A 164 2.03 -1.13 2.22
CA HIS A 164 2.47 -0.27 3.32
C HIS A 164 3.77 0.45 2.97
N HIS A 165 4.73 -0.22 2.33
CA HIS A 165 5.98 0.42 1.92
C HIS A 165 5.74 1.53 0.88
N LEU A 166 4.86 1.30 -0.10
CA LEU A 166 4.47 2.35 -1.06
C LEU A 166 3.80 3.53 -0.36
N ILE A 167 2.79 3.26 0.48
CA ILE A 167 2.01 4.28 1.19
C ILE A 167 2.91 5.09 2.14
N SER A 168 3.74 4.43 2.93
CA SER A 168 4.64 5.10 3.89
C SER A 168 5.78 5.86 3.19
N SER A 169 6.36 5.30 2.13
CA SER A 169 7.37 5.97 1.31
C SER A 169 6.81 7.24 0.68
N TRP A 170 5.63 7.16 0.04
CA TRP A 170 4.96 8.35 -0.47
C TRP A 170 4.69 9.32 0.67
N ALA A 171 3.92 8.94 1.69
CA ALA A 171 3.46 9.82 2.76
C ALA A 171 4.60 10.58 3.45
N ASN A 172 5.72 9.91 3.74
CA ASN A 172 6.84 10.49 4.48
C ASN A 172 7.84 11.28 3.61
N ASN A 173 7.87 11.06 2.29
CA ASN A 173 8.70 11.86 1.41
C ASN A 173 8.11 13.27 1.27
N LYS A 174 8.92 14.30 1.60
CA LYS A 174 8.53 15.70 1.43
C LYS A 174 8.51 16.03 -0.06
N VAL A 175 7.36 16.47 -0.58
CA VAL A 175 7.28 17.17 -1.86
C VAL A 175 8.06 18.48 -1.68
N GLY A 176 9.33 18.52 -2.08
CA GLY A 176 10.18 19.69 -1.85
C GLY A 176 11.69 19.56 -2.08
N SER A 177 12.24 18.38 -2.36
CA SER A 177 13.64 18.26 -2.79
C SER A 177 13.70 17.62 -4.17
N GLY A 178 13.79 18.46 -5.20
CA GLY A 178 14.20 18.03 -6.53
C GLY A 178 15.58 17.39 -6.44
N ASN A 179 15.62 16.07 -6.57
CA ASN A 179 16.80 15.40 -7.11
C ASN A 179 16.50 15.19 -8.59
N GLU A 180 16.83 16.21 -9.39
CA GLU A 180 17.22 15.97 -10.78
C GLU A 180 18.37 14.94 -10.72
N MET A 181 18.08 13.72 -11.15
CA MET A 181 19.14 12.75 -11.44
C MET A 181 19.98 13.34 -12.57
N GLN A 182 21.14 13.90 -12.22
CA GLN A 182 22.16 14.19 -13.21
C GLN A 182 22.53 12.86 -13.91
N PRO A 183 22.58 12.82 -15.25
CA PRO A 183 22.99 11.62 -15.95
C PRO A 183 24.44 11.31 -15.60
N ASN A 184 24.64 10.16 -14.96
CA ASN A 184 25.95 9.62 -14.60
C ASN A 184 26.84 9.60 -15.85
N GLN A 185 27.96 10.33 -15.80
CA GLN A 185 29.02 10.22 -16.80
C GLN A 185 29.45 8.75 -16.88
N GLN A 186 29.33 8.18 -18.08
CA GLN A 186 29.83 6.86 -18.42
C GLN A 186 31.32 6.79 -18.08
N GLN A 187 31.66 6.06 -17.01
CA GLN A 187 33.01 5.51 -16.87
C GLN A 187 33.17 4.44 -17.95
N THR A 188 33.91 4.77 -19.00
CA THR A 188 34.39 3.83 -20.00
C THR A 188 35.33 2.82 -19.34
N ALA A 189 34.79 1.67 -18.94
CA ALA A 189 35.61 0.52 -18.59
C ALA A 189 36.12 -0.12 -19.90
N SER A 190 37.39 0.12 -20.20
CA SER A 190 38.11 -0.55 -21.28
C SER A 190 38.23 -2.05 -20.98
N LEU A 191 37.54 -2.87 -21.77
CA LEU A 191 37.71 -4.33 -21.76
C LEU A 191 39.10 -4.71 -22.31
N PRO A 192 39.83 -5.65 -21.67
CA PRO A 192 41.05 -6.20 -22.24
C PRO A 192 40.72 -7.10 -23.43
N LYS A 193 41.42 -6.90 -24.55
CA LYS A 193 41.30 -7.71 -25.77
C LYS A 193 41.81 -9.13 -25.49
N LEU A 194 41.03 -10.13 -25.93
CA LEU A 194 41.50 -11.49 -26.23
C LEU A 194 42.17 -11.51 -27.60
#